data_AF-A0A2W2BPP9-F1
#
_entry.id   AF-A0A2W2BPP9-F1
#
_cell.length_a   1.000
_cell.length_b   1.000
_cell.length_c   1.000
_cell.angle_alpha   90.00
_cell.angle_beta   90.00
_cell.angle_gamma   90.00
#
_symmetry.space_group_name_H-M   'P 1'
#
loop_
_entity.id
_entity.type
_entity.pdbx_description
1 polymer ?
#
loop_
_entity_poly.entity_id
_entity_poly.type
_entity_poly.pdbx_seq_one_letter_code
_entity_poly.pdbx_strand_id
1 'polypeptide(L)'
;MTYPRLTKCMPDESRPNPFHLLHKALRFGHCRMLSELGAQDFGDDAAASRLLLQLVQHLELYRSVAEARQAALLEALSQRGLEVEASACQDHLGHLTAISELGSLVRAVNVAAPQRRRLAGRSIYRCYALYTSSDMARMDEDETLLLSSLHDSLDDEALRGIEGHAFADLAPAHFEPLMRLLLPALSTTELEGLLAVLRQYMDADQYDTEVEPVMRPLLATSSSAAA
;
A
#
# COMPACT_ATOMS: atom_id res chain seq x y z
N MET A 1 -13.76 -26.38 -0.91
CA MET A 1 -13.17 -25.08 -0.59
C MET A 1 -13.95 -24.52 0.59
N THR A 2 -13.31 -24.34 1.73
CA THR A 2 -13.94 -23.76 2.92
C THR A 2 -13.46 -22.33 3.01
N TYR A 3 -14.38 -21.36 2.95
CA TYR A 3 -14.03 -19.97 3.15
C TYR A 3 -13.50 -19.76 4.58
N PRO A 4 -12.50 -18.89 4.79
CA PRO A 4 -12.06 -18.55 6.12
C PRO A 4 -13.23 -17.97 6.92
N ARG A 5 -13.28 -18.24 8.23
CA ARG A 5 -14.22 -17.54 9.10
C ARG A 5 -13.85 -16.07 9.08
N LEU A 6 -14.76 -15.22 8.62
CA LEU A 6 -14.60 -13.77 8.56
C LEU A 6 -14.56 -13.11 9.95
N THR A 7 -14.82 -13.86 11.01
CA THR A 7 -14.79 -13.43 12.42
C THR A 7 -13.55 -13.98 13.14
N LYS A 8 -12.35 -13.84 12.55
CA LYS A 8 -11.10 -14.06 13.29
C LYS A 8 -10.98 -13.03 14.42
N CYS A 9 -10.00 -13.21 15.31
CA CYS A 9 -9.70 -12.32 16.44
C CYS A 9 -9.73 -10.87 15.97
N MET A 10 -10.81 -10.15 16.33
CA MET A 10 -10.91 -8.74 16.03
C MET A 10 -10.05 -7.99 17.04
N PRO A 11 -9.17 -7.08 16.59
CA PRO A 11 -8.36 -6.26 17.48
C PRO A 11 -9.24 -5.32 18.31
N ASP A 12 -8.65 -4.67 19.31
CA ASP A 12 -9.32 -3.59 20.03
C ASP A 12 -9.37 -2.32 19.16
N GLU A 13 -10.50 -2.10 18.51
CA GLU A 13 -10.75 -0.94 17.64
C GLU A 13 -10.76 0.41 18.40
N SER A 14 -10.68 0.42 19.74
CA SER A 14 -10.49 1.65 20.51
C SER A 14 -9.02 2.10 20.56
N ARG A 15 -8.09 1.24 20.16
CA ARG A 15 -6.65 1.49 20.17
C ARG A 15 -6.12 1.82 18.78
N PRO A 16 -4.97 2.53 18.68
CA PRO A 16 -4.39 2.86 17.38
C PRO A 16 -4.10 1.62 16.52
N ASN A 17 -4.39 1.75 15.22
CA ASN A 17 -4.09 0.74 14.20
C ASN A 17 -3.10 1.33 13.19
N PRO A 18 -1.81 0.97 13.23
CA PRO A 18 -0.80 1.56 12.34
C PRO A 18 -0.91 1.12 10.88
N PHE A 19 -1.79 0.16 10.57
CA PHE A 19 -1.95 -0.40 9.24
C PHE A 19 -3.08 0.26 8.45
N HIS A 20 -4.07 0.82 9.15
CA HIS A 20 -5.37 1.17 8.60
C HIS A 20 -5.30 2.09 7.37
N LEU A 21 -4.67 3.26 7.49
CA LEU A 21 -4.66 4.24 6.41
C LEU A 21 -3.90 3.74 5.18
N LEU A 22 -2.70 3.19 5.40
CA LEU A 22 -1.86 2.63 4.33
C LEU A 22 -2.60 1.49 3.62
N HIS A 23 -3.08 0.49 4.34
CA HIS A 23 -3.78 -0.65 3.74
C HIS A 23 -5.06 -0.24 3.01
N LYS A 24 -5.81 0.75 3.53
CA LYS A 24 -6.98 1.28 2.84
C LYS A 24 -6.61 1.87 1.47
N ALA A 25 -5.52 2.63 1.38
CA ALA A 25 -5.02 3.15 0.11
C ALA A 25 -4.49 2.04 -0.82
N LEU A 26 -3.77 1.06 -0.28
CA LEU A 26 -3.28 -0.07 -1.07
C LEU A 26 -4.46 -0.87 -1.64
N ARG A 27 -5.46 -1.24 -0.83
CA ARG A 27 -6.68 -1.93 -1.28
C ARG A 27 -7.42 -1.13 -2.36
N PHE A 28 -7.57 0.19 -2.19
CA PHE A 28 -8.14 1.06 -3.20
C PHE A 28 -7.37 0.99 -4.53
N GLY A 29 -6.04 1.10 -4.45
CA GLY A 29 -5.15 0.98 -5.60
C GLY A 29 -5.26 -0.37 -6.32
N HIS A 30 -5.31 -1.47 -5.57
CA HIS A 30 -5.45 -2.82 -6.11
C HIS A 30 -6.75 -2.98 -6.88
N CYS A 31 -7.88 -2.58 -6.28
CA CYS A 31 -9.19 -2.67 -6.90
C CYS A 31 -9.25 -1.88 -8.21
N ARG A 32 -8.65 -0.68 -8.23
CA ARG A 32 -8.60 0.15 -9.43
C ARG A 32 -7.75 -0.49 -10.54
N MET A 33 -6.50 -0.85 -10.22
CA MET A 33 -5.57 -1.45 -11.18
C MET A 33 -6.09 -2.79 -11.72
N LEU A 34 -6.69 -3.62 -10.86
CA LEU A 34 -7.30 -4.89 -11.28
C LEU A 34 -8.44 -4.67 -12.27
N SER A 35 -9.27 -3.65 -12.05
CA SER A 35 -10.37 -3.28 -12.94
C SER A 35 -9.85 -2.77 -14.28
N GLU A 36 -8.83 -1.90 -14.27
CA GLU A 36 -8.20 -1.36 -15.47
C GLU A 36 -7.53 -2.46 -16.31
N LEU A 37 -6.76 -3.36 -15.68
CA LEU A 37 -6.15 -4.51 -16.35
C LEU A 37 -7.19 -5.47 -16.95
N GLY A 38 -8.32 -5.66 -16.26
CA GLY A 38 -9.41 -6.52 -16.74
C GLY A 38 -10.16 -5.95 -17.94
N ALA A 39 -10.23 -4.62 -18.05
CA ALA A 39 -10.91 -3.92 -19.14
C ALA A 39 -10.02 -3.67 -20.38
N GLN A 40 -8.70 -3.76 -20.24
CA GLN A 40 -7.74 -3.39 -21.28
C GLN A 40 -7.73 -4.36 -22.47
N ASP A 41 -7.87 -3.84 -23.70
CA ASP A 41 -7.44 -4.55 -24.91
C ASP A 41 -5.92 -4.39 -25.08
N PHE A 42 -5.17 -5.46 -24.82
CA PHE A 42 -3.72 -5.50 -25.02
C PHE A 42 -3.31 -5.61 -26.51
N GLY A 43 -4.26 -5.51 -27.44
CA GLY A 43 -4.01 -5.27 -28.85
C GLY A 43 -3.90 -3.78 -29.23
N ASP A 44 -4.32 -2.86 -28.34
CA ASP A 44 -4.05 -1.42 -28.48
C ASP A 44 -2.73 -1.10 -27.77
N ASP A 45 -1.68 -0.95 -28.57
CA ASP A 45 -0.32 -0.73 -28.09
C ASP A 45 -0.19 0.53 -27.24
N ALA A 46 -0.82 1.63 -27.65
CA ALA A 46 -0.66 2.91 -26.98
C ALA A 46 -1.37 2.91 -25.62
N ALA A 47 -2.58 2.35 -25.56
CA ALA A 47 -3.32 2.20 -24.31
C ALA A 47 -2.64 1.21 -23.36
N ALA A 48 -2.22 0.04 -23.87
CA ALA A 48 -1.54 -0.98 -23.09
C ALA A 48 -0.22 -0.46 -22.50
N SER A 49 0.61 0.24 -23.28
CA SER A 49 1.88 0.78 -22.77
C SER A 49 1.68 1.79 -21.64
N ARG A 50 0.64 2.64 -21.71
CA ARG A 50 0.32 3.58 -20.62
C ARG A 50 -0.08 2.84 -19.35
N LEU A 51 -0.99 1.87 -19.47
CA LEU A 51 -1.44 1.08 -18.31
C LEU A 51 -0.29 0.27 -17.69
N LEU A 52 0.59 -0.31 -18.51
CA LEU A 52 1.74 -1.07 -18.01
C LEU A 52 2.76 -0.18 -17.31
N LEU A 53 2.96 1.06 -17.77
CA LEU A 53 3.78 2.03 -17.06
C LEU A 53 3.17 2.37 -15.70
N GLN A 54 1.85 2.59 -15.65
CA GLN A 54 1.14 2.82 -14.39
C GLN A 54 1.28 1.63 -13.45
N LEU A 55 1.12 0.39 -13.95
CA LEU A 55 1.33 -0.81 -13.15
C LEU A 55 2.74 -0.88 -12.57
N VAL A 56 3.78 -0.55 -13.34
CA VAL A 56 5.17 -0.54 -12.82
C VAL A 56 5.34 0.47 -11.70
N GLN A 57 4.84 1.70 -11.88
CA GLN A 57 4.88 2.74 -10.84
C GLN A 57 4.13 2.30 -9.58
N HIS A 58 3.01 1.61 -9.77
CA HIS A 58 2.17 1.10 -8.70
C HIS A 58 2.82 -0.04 -7.90
N LEU A 59 3.48 -0.97 -8.60
CA LEU A 59 4.26 -2.05 -7.99
C LEU A 59 5.45 -1.51 -7.18
N GLU A 60 6.10 -0.47 -7.69
CA GLU A 60 7.21 0.19 -7.01
C GLU A 60 6.74 0.94 -5.75
N LEU A 61 5.60 1.63 -5.83
CA LEU A 61 4.98 2.25 -4.66
C LEU A 61 4.66 1.20 -3.58
N TYR A 62 4.07 0.07 -3.96
CA TYR A 62 3.73 -1.00 -3.02
C TYR A 62 4.95 -1.59 -2.34
N ARG A 63 6.02 -1.80 -3.11
CA ARG A 63 7.31 -2.21 -2.58
C ARG A 63 7.81 -1.22 -1.52
N SER A 64 7.85 0.07 -1.85
CA SER A 64 8.34 1.11 -0.95
C SER A 64 7.50 1.23 0.32
N VAL A 65 6.17 1.17 0.23
CA VAL A 65 5.28 1.22 1.40
C VAL A 65 5.48 -0.01 2.28
N ALA A 66 5.59 -1.20 1.68
CA ALA A 66 5.80 -2.43 2.44
C ALA A 66 7.16 -2.40 3.18
N GLU A 67 8.22 -1.91 2.54
CA GLU A 67 9.56 -1.77 3.12
C GLU A 67 9.58 -0.74 4.26
N ALA A 68 9.02 0.46 4.06
CA ALA A 68 8.97 1.51 5.08
C ALA A 68 8.19 1.05 6.33
N ARG A 69 7.02 0.43 6.12
CA ARG A 69 6.22 -0.14 7.20
C ARG A 69 6.96 -1.24 7.97
N GLN A 70 7.64 -2.14 7.24
CA GLN A 70 8.43 -3.21 7.86
C GLN A 70 9.55 -2.61 8.73
N ALA A 71 10.27 -1.60 8.22
CA ALA A 71 11.34 -0.94 8.94
C ALA A 71 10.83 -0.30 10.23
N ALA A 72 9.75 0.50 10.15
CA ALA A 72 9.14 1.15 11.31
C ALA A 72 8.66 0.15 12.37
N LEU A 73 8.05 -0.97 11.94
CA LEU A 73 7.62 -2.04 12.85
C LEU A 73 8.80 -2.71 13.55
N LEU A 74 9.82 -3.11 12.80
CA LEU A 74 11.01 -3.76 13.37
C LEU A 74 11.76 -2.84 14.33
N GLU A 75 11.84 -1.55 14.02
CA GLU A 75 12.42 -0.55 14.90
C GLU A 75 11.63 -0.43 16.21
N ALA A 76 10.31 -0.28 16.14
CA ALA A 76 9.46 -0.14 17.32
C ALA A 76 9.54 -1.35 18.27
N LEU A 77 9.64 -2.57 17.70
CA LEU A 77 9.83 -3.82 18.43
C LEU A 77 11.22 -3.94 19.03
N SER A 78 12.27 -3.61 18.26
CA SER A 78 13.66 -3.65 18.70
C SER A 78 13.93 -2.71 19.88
N GLN A 79 13.39 -1.48 19.82
CA GLN A 79 13.50 -0.50 20.90
C GLN A 79 12.90 -0.99 22.24
N ARG A 80 12.07 -2.03 22.21
CA ARG A 80 11.38 -2.62 23.38
C ARG A 80 11.90 -4.02 23.75
N GLY A 81 12.93 -4.52 23.08
CA GLY A 81 13.48 -5.86 23.33
C GLY A 81 12.50 -6.98 22.94
N LEU A 82 11.75 -6.79 21.86
CA LEU A 82 10.79 -7.76 21.31
C LEU A 82 11.35 -8.44 20.05
N GLU A 83 12.55 -9.01 20.15
CA GLU A 83 13.26 -9.58 18.98
C GLU A 83 12.60 -10.85 18.43
N VAL A 84 11.87 -11.59 19.27
CA VAL A 84 11.17 -12.81 18.85
C VAL A 84 9.95 -12.45 17.97
N GLU A 85 9.20 -11.45 18.39
CA GLU A 85 8.08 -10.87 17.66
C GLU A 85 8.56 -10.24 16.34
N ALA A 86 9.71 -9.56 16.37
CA ALA A 86 10.33 -9.00 15.17
C ALA A 86 10.68 -10.10 14.14
N SER A 87 11.18 -11.25 14.57
CA SER A 87 11.47 -12.39 13.69
C SER A 87 10.21 -12.99 13.07
N ALA A 88 9.09 -13.02 13.80
CA ALA A 88 7.81 -13.50 13.29
C ALA A 88 7.21 -12.61 12.19
N CYS A 89 7.60 -11.34 12.13
CA CYS A 89 7.11 -10.37 11.14
C CYS A 89 7.83 -10.44 9.78
N GLN A 90 8.75 -11.39 9.55
CA GLN A 90 9.70 -11.35 8.41
C GLN A 90 9.23 -12.03 7.10
N ASP A 91 7.96 -12.34 6.88
CA ASP A 91 7.46 -12.88 5.59
C ASP A 91 7.32 -11.81 4.48
N HIS A 92 8.35 -10.99 4.33
CA HIS A 92 8.45 -9.90 3.36
C HIS A 92 9.00 -10.40 2.01
N LEU A 93 9.83 -11.45 2.02
CA LEU A 93 10.50 -11.98 0.83
C LEU A 93 9.51 -12.51 -0.23
N GLY A 94 8.43 -13.18 0.18
CA GLY A 94 7.43 -13.69 -0.75
C GLY A 94 6.71 -12.58 -1.50
N HIS A 95 6.38 -11.48 -0.81
CA HIS A 95 5.74 -10.30 -1.39
C HIS A 95 6.66 -9.61 -2.41
N LEU A 96 7.93 -9.36 -2.04
CA LEU A 96 8.93 -8.78 -2.95
C LEU A 96 9.18 -9.66 -4.19
N THR A 97 9.18 -10.98 -4.00
CA THR A 97 9.30 -11.93 -5.12
C THR A 97 8.14 -11.78 -6.09
N ALA A 98 6.90 -11.74 -5.61
CA ALA A 98 5.72 -11.58 -6.45
C ALA A 98 5.72 -10.25 -7.22
N ILE A 99 6.14 -9.14 -6.58
CA ILE A 99 6.31 -7.85 -7.25
C ILE A 99 7.32 -7.95 -8.41
N SER A 100 8.46 -8.58 -8.18
CA SER A 100 9.50 -8.78 -9.21
C SER A 100 9.01 -9.65 -10.38
N GLU A 101 8.25 -10.70 -10.09
CA GLU A 101 7.62 -11.55 -11.10
C GLU A 101 6.61 -10.78 -11.95
N LEU A 102 5.76 -9.94 -11.34
CA LEU A 102 4.83 -9.07 -12.05
C LEU A 102 5.58 -8.07 -12.95
N GLY A 103 6.66 -7.46 -12.46
CA GLY A 103 7.53 -6.60 -13.28
C GLY A 103 8.14 -7.35 -14.47
N SER A 104 8.48 -8.63 -14.30
CA SER A 104 8.97 -9.49 -15.38
C SER A 104 7.89 -9.76 -16.43
N LEU A 105 6.64 -9.96 -16.01
CA LEU A 105 5.51 -10.13 -16.93
C LEU A 105 5.21 -8.84 -17.71
N VAL A 106 5.33 -7.66 -17.08
CA VAL A 106 5.23 -6.37 -17.79
C VAL A 106 6.25 -6.28 -18.92
N ARG A 107 7.53 -6.60 -18.63
CA ARG A 107 8.58 -6.63 -19.66
C ARG A 107 8.23 -7.62 -20.78
N ALA A 108 7.70 -8.79 -20.43
CA ALA A 108 7.30 -9.81 -21.41
C ALA A 108 6.20 -9.32 -22.37
N VAL A 109 5.23 -8.52 -21.90
CA VAL A 109 4.21 -7.92 -22.77
C VAL A 109 4.82 -6.89 -23.71
N ASN A 110 5.70 -6.02 -23.21
CA ASN A 110 6.33 -4.96 -24.00
C ASN A 110 7.19 -5.51 -25.16
N VAL A 111 7.81 -6.68 -25.01
CA VAL A 111 8.63 -7.31 -26.06
C VAL A 111 7.88 -8.37 -26.87
N ALA A 112 6.61 -8.64 -26.55
CA ALA A 112 5.85 -9.66 -27.26
C ALA A 112 5.55 -9.23 -28.71
N ALA A 113 5.66 -10.19 -29.64
CA ALA A 113 5.19 -10.02 -31.01
C ALA A 113 3.70 -9.62 -31.01
N PRO A 114 3.23 -8.77 -31.95
CA PRO A 114 1.85 -8.25 -31.94
C PRO A 114 0.77 -9.32 -31.76
N GLN A 115 0.94 -10.48 -32.39
CA GLN A 115 0.00 -11.60 -32.33
C GLN A 115 -0.08 -12.26 -30.94
N ARG A 116 0.93 -12.08 -30.08
CA ARG A 116 1.02 -12.65 -28.73
C ARG A 116 0.67 -11.67 -27.62
N ARG A 117 0.55 -10.37 -27.90
CA ARG A 117 0.36 -9.33 -26.87
C ARG A 117 -0.91 -9.53 -26.06
N ARG A 118 -2.05 -9.81 -26.71
CA ARG A 118 -3.31 -10.11 -26.02
C ARG A 118 -3.20 -11.28 -25.04
N LEU A 119 -2.51 -12.35 -25.43
CA LEU A 119 -2.28 -13.50 -24.57
C LEU A 119 -1.38 -13.13 -23.37
N ALA A 120 -0.29 -12.41 -23.63
CA ALA A 120 0.64 -11.99 -22.58
C ALA A 120 -0.02 -11.00 -21.60
N GLY A 121 -0.83 -10.06 -22.09
CA GLY A 121 -1.61 -9.14 -21.26
C GLY A 121 -2.64 -9.85 -20.37
N ARG A 122 -3.34 -10.85 -20.91
CA ARG A 122 -4.23 -11.72 -20.11
C ARG A 122 -3.47 -12.45 -19.00
N SER A 123 -2.21 -12.85 -19.23
CA SER A 123 -1.38 -13.45 -18.19
C SER A 123 -1.07 -12.45 -17.07
N ILE A 124 -0.71 -11.20 -17.38
CA ILE A 124 -0.52 -10.15 -16.36
C ILE A 124 -1.79 -9.98 -15.53
N TYR A 125 -2.95 -9.81 -16.17
CA TYR A 125 -4.22 -9.63 -15.46
C TYR A 125 -4.47 -10.78 -14.47
N ARG A 126 -4.30 -12.03 -14.90
CA ARG A 126 -4.51 -13.20 -14.04
C ARG A 126 -3.50 -13.28 -12.89
N CYS A 127 -2.23 -13.01 -13.14
CA CYS A 127 -1.20 -13.04 -12.09
C CYS A 127 -1.41 -11.88 -11.09
N TYR A 128 -1.76 -10.69 -11.57
CA TYR A 128 -2.07 -9.54 -10.71
C TYR A 128 -3.30 -9.81 -9.82
N ALA A 129 -4.32 -10.49 -10.35
CA ALA A 129 -5.50 -10.89 -9.57
C ALA A 129 -5.13 -11.85 -8.43
N LEU A 130 -4.25 -12.83 -8.69
CA LEU A 130 -3.77 -13.76 -7.66
C LEU A 130 -2.91 -13.04 -6.61
N TYR A 131 -1.97 -12.20 -7.04
CA TYR A 131 -1.17 -11.38 -6.14
C TYR A 131 -2.05 -10.50 -5.25
N THR A 132 -2.99 -9.76 -5.84
CA THR A 132 -3.93 -8.90 -5.11
C THR A 132 -4.74 -9.69 -4.07
N SER A 133 -5.20 -10.91 -4.41
CA SER A 133 -5.92 -11.75 -3.46
C SER A 133 -5.04 -12.17 -2.27
N SER A 134 -3.78 -12.52 -2.52
CA SER A 134 -2.84 -12.87 -1.46
C SER A 134 -2.48 -11.67 -0.59
N ASP A 135 -2.31 -10.50 -1.21
CA ASP A 135 -1.93 -9.28 -0.50
C ASP A 135 -3.07 -8.75 0.38
N MET A 136 -4.32 -8.84 -0.10
CA MET A 136 -5.49 -8.55 0.74
C MET A 136 -5.60 -9.49 1.95
N ALA A 137 -5.27 -10.78 1.77
CA ALA A 137 -5.25 -11.73 2.89
C ALA A 137 -4.13 -11.42 3.89
N ARG A 138 -2.96 -10.98 3.42
CA ARG A 138 -1.87 -10.52 4.29
C ARG A 138 -2.25 -9.27 5.07
N MET A 139 -2.86 -8.28 4.41
CA MET A 139 -3.33 -7.07 5.10
C MET A 139 -4.38 -7.38 6.19
N ASP A 140 -5.25 -8.39 5.95
CA ASP A 140 -6.19 -8.90 6.97
C ASP A 140 -5.46 -9.57 8.14
N GLU A 141 -4.45 -10.41 7.89
CA GLU A 141 -3.61 -11.00 8.95
C GLU A 141 -2.90 -9.94 9.79
N ASP A 142 -2.40 -8.89 9.15
CA ASP A 142 -1.74 -7.76 9.80
C ASP A 142 -2.72 -6.98 10.70
N GLU A 143 -3.90 -6.66 10.17
CA GLU A 143 -4.94 -5.90 10.90
C GLU A 143 -5.67 -6.73 11.97
N THR A 144 -5.54 -8.06 11.96
CA THR A 144 -6.21 -8.93 12.94
C THR A 144 -5.22 -9.57 13.91
N LEU A 145 -4.45 -10.54 13.44
CA LEU A 145 -3.56 -11.36 14.26
C LEU A 145 -2.36 -10.56 14.77
N LEU A 146 -1.66 -9.87 13.86
CA LEU A 146 -0.50 -9.08 14.23
C LEU A 146 -0.93 -7.90 15.10
N LEU A 147 -1.96 -7.15 14.71
CA LEU A 147 -2.43 -6.01 15.50
C LEU A 147 -2.86 -6.41 16.92
N SER A 148 -3.56 -7.54 17.09
CA SER A 148 -3.90 -8.04 18.42
C SER A 148 -2.65 -8.32 19.26
N SER A 149 -1.63 -8.94 18.67
CA SER A 149 -0.35 -9.17 19.35
C SER A 149 0.40 -7.89 19.66
N LEU A 150 0.33 -6.88 18.78
CA LEU A 150 0.95 -5.58 19.02
C LEU A 150 0.22 -4.81 20.13
N HIS A 151 -1.10 -4.94 20.22
CA HIS A 151 -1.86 -4.39 21.33
C HIS A 151 -1.41 -4.99 22.67
N ASP A 152 -1.13 -6.28 22.74
CA ASP A 152 -0.66 -6.90 23.98
C ASP A 152 0.76 -6.44 24.39
N SER A 153 1.61 -6.09 23.41
CA SER A 153 3.04 -5.82 23.64
C SER A 153 3.43 -4.34 23.61
N LEU A 154 2.62 -3.47 23.01
CA LEU A 154 2.94 -2.07 22.74
C LEU A 154 1.90 -1.13 23.36
N ASP A 155 2.35 0.03 23.83
CA ASP A 155 1.48 1.14 24.21
C ASP A 155 0.99 1.93 22.97
N ASP A 156 0.01 2.81 23.18
CA ASP A 156 -0.61 3.58 22.09
C ASP A 156 0.33 4.61 21.45
N GLU A 157 1.36 5.05 22.18
CA GLU A 157 2.38 5.95 21.64
C GLU A 157 3.28 5.20 20.66
N ALA A 158 3.71 3.99 21.01
CA ALA A 158 4.46 3.10 20.13
C ALA A 158 3.68 2.77 18.85
N LEU A 159 2.39 2.45 18.98
CA LEU A 159 1.53 2.10 17.84
C LEU A 159 1.39 3.28 16.89
N ARG A 160 1.12 4.49 17.39
CA ARG A 160 1.10 5.72 16.57
C ARG A 160 2.47 6.00 15.94
N GLY A 161 3.54 5.71 16.68
CA GLY A 161 4.91 5.79 16.19
C GLY A 161 5.14 4.99 14.92
N ILE A 162 4.65 3.75 14.85
CA ILE A 162 4.85 2.89 13.68
C ILE A 162 4.27 3.53 12.41
N GLU A 163 3.03 4.03 12.47
CA GLU A 163 2.40 4.70 11.32
C GLU A 163 3.15 5.97 10.93
N GLY A 164 3.49 6.81 11.91
CA GLY A 164 4.20 8.06 11.71
C GLY A 164 5.55 7.89 11.03
N HIS A 165 6.40 6.99 11.55
CA HIS A 165 7.71 6.71 10.95
C HIS A 165 7.56 6.07 9.56
N ALA A 166 6.57 5.18 9.36
CA ALA A 166 6.32 4.60 8.04
C ALA A 166 5.99 5.68 6.99
N PHE A 167 5.27 6.74 7.35
CA PHE A 167 5.05 7.87 6.46
C PHE A 167 6.29 8.75 6.28
N ALA A 168 7.03 9.02 7.36
CA ALA A 168 8.23 9.88 7.34
C ALA A 168 9.38 9.27 6.51
N ASP A 169 9.52 7.94 6.53
CA ASP A 169 10.58 7.20 5.84
C ASP A 169 10.27 6.92 4.36
N LEU A 170 9.06 7.24 3.88
CA LEU A 170 8.74 7.11 2.47
C LEU A 170 9.57 8.09 1.64
N ALA A 171 10.24 7.58 0.61
CA ALA A 171 11.00 8.44 -0.29
C ALA A 171 10.07 9.49 -0.93
N PRO A 172 10.53 10.75 -1.12
CA PRO A 172 9.68 11.84 -1.62
C PRO A 172 9.01 11.52 -2.96
N ALA A 173 9.68 10.74 -3.82
CA ALA A 173 9.17 10.27 -5.11
C ALA A 173 7.90 9.40 -5.01
N HIS A 174 7.62 8.81 -3.85
CA HIS A 174 6.46 7.95 -3.61
C HIS A 174 5.32 8.66 -2.86
N PHE A 175 5.59 9.84 -2.29
CA PHE A 175 4.60 10.57 -1.49
C PHE A 175 3.39 11.00 -2.33
N GLU A 176 3.60 11.68 -3.47
CA GLU A 176 2.50 12.07 -4.36
C GLU A 176 1.69 10.88 -4.88
N PRO A 177 2.30 9.82 -5.44
CA PRO A 177 1.56 8.61 -5.82
C PRO A 177 0.71 8.02 -4.69
N LEU A 178 1.25 7.97 -3.46
CA LEU A 178 0.50 7.49 -2.30
C LEU A 178 -0.68 8.40 -1.95
N MET A 179 -0.48 9.72 -1.93
CA MET A 179 -1.56 10.68 -1.64
C MET A 179 -2.70 10.60 -2.67
N ARG A 180 -2.39 10.34 -3.94
CA ARG A 180 -3.40 10.11 -4.99
C ARG A 180 -4.24 8.85 -4.76
N LEU A 181 -3.76 7.88 -3.99
CA LEU A 181 -4.52 6.70 -3.56
C LEU A 181 -5.29 6.96 -2.25
N LEU A 182 -4.65 7.62 -1.28
CA LEU A 182 -5.25 7.91 0.03
C LEU A 182 -6.45 8.84 -0.10
N LEU A 183 -6.29 10.00 -0.75
CA LEU A 183 -7.33 11.03 -0.76
C LEU A 183 -8.72 10.55 -1.23
N PRO A 184 -8.87 9.76 -2.31
CA PRO A 184 -10.17 9.21 -2.68
C PRO A 184 -10.62 8.02 -1.80
N ALA A 185 -9.70 7.38 -1.07
CA ALA A 185 -10.01 6.25 -0.21
C ALA A 185 -10.43 6.66 1.21
N LEU A 186 -9.97 7.82 1.70
CA LEU A 186 -10.21 8.30 3.06
C LEU A 186 -11.53 9.06 3.18
N SER A 187 -12.19 8.90 4.32
CA SER A 187 -13.22 9.81 4.82
C SER A 187 -12.58 11.11 5.31
N THR A 188 -13.40 12.14 5.53
CA THR A 188 -12.92 13.43 6.05
C THR A 188 -12.20 13.27 7.40
N THR A 189 -12.74 12.49 8.33
CA THR A 189 -12.13 12.26 9.65
C THR A 189 -10.79 11.52 9.53
N GLU A 190 -10.68 10.52 8.65
CA GLU A 190 -9.40 9.81 8.44
C GLU A 190 -8.36 10.72 7.79
N LEU A 191 -8.77 11.62 6.88
CA LEU A 191 -7.87 12.60 6.27
C LEU A 191 -7.34 13.61 7.30
N GLU A 192 -8.18 14.09 8.21
CA GLU A 192 -7.75 14.94 9.32
C GLU A 192 -6.74 14.21 10.22
N GLY A 193 -6.99 12.93 10.51
CA GLY A 193 -6.08 12.05 11.24
C GLY A 193 -4.72 11.91 10.54
N LEU A 194 -4.71 11.62 9.23
CA LEU A 194 -3.49 11.55 8.43
C LEU A 194 -2.70 12.86 8.51
N LEU A 195 -3.34 14.00 8.33
CA LEU A 195 -2.68 15.31 8.40
C LEU A 195 -2.07 15.59 9.78
N ALA A 196 -2.71 15.13 10.86
CA ALA A 196 -2.17 15.22 12.20
C ALA A 196 -0.92 14.34 12.37
N VAL A 197 -0.96 13.09 11.89
CA VAL A 197 0.20 12.17 11.91
C VAL A 197 1.38 12.76 11.16
N LEU A 198 1.17 13.24 9.93
CA LEU A 198 2.24 13.82 9.11
C LEU A 198 2.91 15.01 9.81
N ARG A 199 2.14 15.92 10.41
CA ARG A 199 2.69 17.08 11.15
C ARG A 199 3.41 16.70 12.44
N GLN A 200 3.06 15.56 13.04
CA GLN A 200 3.66 15.11 14.28
C GLN A 200 5.00 14.40 14.04
N TYR A 201 5.12 13.63 12.96
CA TYR A 201 6.26 12.74 12.72
C TYR A 201 7.23 13.22 11.63
N MET A 202 6.83 14.18 10.81
CA MET A 202 7.74 14.87 9.89
C MET A 202 8.19 16.19 10.52
N ASP A 203 9.46 16.54 10.36
CA ASP A 203 9.91 17.87 10.74
C ASP A 203 9.30 18.94 9.82
N ALA A 204 9.33 20.19 10.27
CA ALA A 204 8.66 21.28 9.56
C ALA A 204 9.23 21.52 8.15
N ASP A 205 10.54 21.34 7.95
CA ASP A 205 11.16 21.54 6.65
C ASP A 205 10.74 20.42 5.69
N GLN A 206 10.77 19.16 6.15
CA GLN A 206 10.26 18.03 5.39
C GLN A 206 8.78 18.22 5.01
N TYR A 207 7.93 18.61 5.97
CA TYR A 207 6.50 18.82 5.70
C TYR A 207 6.26 19.93 4.66
N ASP A 208 6.90 21.08 4.83
CA ASP A 208 6.71 22.24 3.94
C ASP A 208 7.26 22.01 2.53
N THR A 209 8.32 21.21 2.39
CA THR A 209 8.98 20.97 1.10
C THR A 209 8.45 19.75 0.36
N GLU A 210 8.03 18.70 1.05
CA GLU A 210 7.64 17.42 0.44
C GLU A 210 6.12 17.17 0.47
N VAL A 211 5.45 17.53 1.57
CA VAL A 211 4.03 17.22 1.79
C VAL A 211 3.13 18.33 1.27
N GLU A 212 3.39 19.57 1.69
CA GLU A 212 2.48 20.69 1.42
C GLU A 212 2.30 20.97 -0.09
N PRO A 213 3.35 20.95 -0.94
CA PRO A 213 3.22 21.18 -2.37
C PRO A 213 2.37 20.12 -3.09
N VAL A 214 2.35 18.89 -2.56
CA VAL A 214 1.56 17.77 -3.07
C VAL A 214 0.12 17.86 -2.59
N MET A 215 -0.08 18.10 -1.29
CA MET A 215 -1.41 18.06 -0.67
C MET A 215 -2.29 19.23 -1.10
N ARG A 216 -1.74 20.44 -1.18
CA ARG A 216 -2.49 21.66 -1.49
C ARG A 216 -3.30 21.57 -2.81
N PRO A 217 -2.72 21.19 -3.96
CA PRO A 217 -3.48 21.06 -5.21
C PRO A 217 -4.46 19.88 -5.19
N LEU A 218 -4.14 18.78 -4.52
CA LEU A 218 -5.02 17.60 -4.46
C LEU A 218 -6.26 17.87 -3.61
N LEU A 219 -6.14 18.62 -2.52
CA LEU A 219 -7.28 19.04 -1.69
C LEU A 219 -8.16 20.09 -2.39
N ALA A 220 -7.56 20.99 -3.19
CA ALA A 220 -8.33 21.96 -3.98
C ALA A 220 -9.19 21.28 -5.06
N THR A 221 -8.68 20.22 -5.67
CA THR A 221 -9.39 19.45 -6.70
C THR A 221 -10.43 18.49 -6.14
N SER A 222 -10.23 17.91 -4.96
CA SER A 222 -11.24 17.06 -4.31
C SER A 222 -12.47 17.85 -3.85
N SER A 223 -12.27 19.08 -3.34
CA SER A 223 -13.36 19.99 -2.97
C SER A 223 -14.22 20.41 -4.17
N SER A 224 -13.61 20.58 -5.34
CA SER A 224 -14.33 20.92 -6.58
C SER A 224 -15.12 19.76 -7.20
N ALA A 225 -14.81 18.50 -6.87
CA ALA A 225 -15.52 17.34 -7.38
C ALA A 225 -16.72 16.92 -6.51
N ALA A 226 -16.82 17.47 -5.30
CA ALA A 226 -17.88 17.23 -4.33
C ALA A 226 -18.96 18.33 -4.28
N ALA A 227 -18.82 19.39 -5.09
CA ALA A 227 -19.77 20.49 -5.26
C ALA A 227 -20.53 20.35 -6.60
#